data_AF-A0A8S3K286-F1
#
_entry.id   AF-A0A8S3K286-F1
#
_cell.length_a   1.000
_cell.length_b   1.000
_cell.length_c   1.000
_cell.angle_alpha   90.00
_cell.angle_beta   90.00
_cell.angle_gamma   90.00
#
_symmetry.space_group_name_H-M   'P 1'
#
loop_
_entity.id
_entity.type
_entity.pdbx_description
1 polymer ?
#
loop_
_entity_poly.entity_id
_entity_poly.type
_entity_poly.pdbx_seq_one_letter_code
_entity_poly.pdbx_strand_id
1 'polypeptide(L)'
;LNATLRSEQRKNLVPWFLYLRLILTALARLPSKRRSVFRGVKENLWFDYPTGKIFIWWGFSSCTSSVGVLENEEFFGTTGDRTLFQIECTTAKDIKKHSFITNEDEILLLPARQFEVTSCLNSGHGLHIVQLNELKPKYDLLEPVPVPNLSVQPKKNLQGKSTTITGAMGGQFAAMQLQPQTKSK
;
A
#
# COMPACT_ATOMS: atom_id res chain seq x y z
N LEU A 1 -15.46 4.35 0.18
CA LEU A 1 -15.14 3.14 -0.61
C LEU A 1 -15.56 1.83 0.05
N ASN A 2 -14.95 1.41 1.17
CA ASN A 2 -15.22 0.08 1.75
C ASN A 2 -16.68 -0.18 2.11
N ALA A 3 -17.41 0.84 2.61
CA ALA A 3 -18.85 0.73 2.83
C ALA A 3 -19.61 0.37 1.54
N THR A 4 -19.25 1.00 0.42
CA THR A 4 -19.82 0.75 -0.89
C THR A 4 -19.47 -0.64 -1.44
N LEU A 5 -18.23 -1.10 -1.22
CA LEU A 5 -17.81 -2.45 -1.61
C LEU A 5 -18.58 -3.55 -0.86
N ARG A 6 -18.94 -3.30 0.41
CA ARG A 6 -19.75 -4.22 1.23
C ARG A 6 -21.25 -4.17 0.91
N SER A 7 -21.73 -3.06 0.37
CA SER A 7 -23.15 -2.91 0.00
C SER A 7 -23.50 -3.77 -1.20
N GLU A 8 -24.73 -4.29 -1.26
CA GLU A 8 -25.29 -4.98 -2.43
C GLU A 8 -25.61 -4.03 -3.59
N GLN A 9 -25.70 -2.72 -3.32
CA GLN A 9 -26.07 -1.70 -4.30
C GLN A 9 -24.89 -1.35 -5.21
N ARG A 10 -24.68 -2.14 -6.28
CA ARG A 10 -23.56 -1.99 -7.23
C ARG A 10 -23.47 -0.60 -7.89
N LYS A 11 -24.60 0.07 -8.09
CA LYS A 11 -24.65 1.42 -8.68
C LYS A 11 -23.87 2.45 -7.85
N ASN A 12 -23.80 2.26 -6.54
CA ASN A 12 -23.09 3.17 -5.63
C ASN A 12 -21.56 3.10 -5.83
N LEU A 13 -21.06 2.07 -6.52
CA LEU A 13 -19.64 1.89 -6.79
C LEU A 13 -19.15 2.71 -7.99
N VAL A 14 -20.04 3.16 -8.87
CA VAL A 14 -19.70 3.91 -10.10
C VAL A 14 -18.79 5.12 -9.84
N PRO A 15 -19.05 5.97 -8.82
CA PRO A 15 -18.16 7.11 -8.52
C PRO A 15 -16.74 6.70 -8.13
N TRP A 16 -16.55 5.46 -7.66
CA TRP A 16 -15.27 4.94 -7.20
C TRP A 16 -14.46 4.28 -8.31
N PHE A 17 -14.98 4.09 -9.52
CA PHE A 17 -14.32 3.30 -10.56
C PHE A 17 -12.94 3.84 -10.95
N LEU A 18 -12.78 5.16 -11.06
CA LEU A 18 -11.47 5.76 -11.37
C LEU A 18 -10.47 5.53 -10.25
N TYR A 19 -10.90 5.67 -8.99
CA TYR A 19 -10.06 5.40 -7.83
C TYR A 19 -9.71 3.91 -7.73
N LEU A 20 -10.70 3.02 -7.92
CA LEU A 20 -10.49 1.57 -7.94
C LEU A 20 -9.50 1.17 -9.03
N ARG A 21 -9.63 1.71 -10.23
CA ARG A 21 -8.69 1.46 -11.31
C ARG A 21 -7.28 1.92 -10.93
N LEU A 22 -7.15 3.12 -10.37
CA LEU A 22 -5.86 3.66 -9.91
C LEU A 22 -5.23 2.77 -8.84
N ILE A 23 -5.94 2.50 -7.75
CA ILE A 23 -5.40 1.76 -6.61
C ILE A 23 -5.10 0.30 -6.97
N LEU A 24 -5.98 -0.39 -7.70
CA LEU A 24 -5.75 -1.77 -8.11
C LEU A 24 -4.56 -1.88 -9.07
N THR A 25 -4.41 -0.93 -9.99
CA THR A 25 -3.24 -0.86 -10.89
C THR A 25 -1.94 -0.62 -10.10
N ALA A 26 -1.98 0.27 -9.11
CA ALA A 26 -0.81 0.53 -8.25
C ALA A 26 -0.44 -0.72 -7.42
N LEU A 27 -1.42 -1.38 -6.82
CA LEU A 27 -1.21 -2.58 -6.00
C LEU A 27 -0.79 -3.80 -6.83
N ALA A 28 -1.22 -3.89 -8.10
CA ALA A 28 -0.75 -4.91 -9.02
C ALA A 28 0.75 -4.81 -9.31
N ARG A 29 1.35 -3.62 -9.16
CA ARG A 29 2.80 -3.39 -9.31
C ARG A 29 3.60 -3.72 -8.05
N LEU A 30 2.94 -3.85 -6.90
CA LEU A 30 3.60 -4.26 -5.67
C LEU A 30 3.66 -5.78 -5.57
N PRO A 31 4.76 -6.36 -5.06
CA PRO A 31 4.85 -7.81 -4.87
C PRO A 31 3.81 -8.27 -3.86
N SER A 32 3.16 -9.39 -4.15
CA SER A 32 2.35 -10.12 -3.18
C SER A 32 3.28 -10.89 -2.24
N LYS A 33 3.10 -10.75 -0.94
CA LYS A 33 3.89 -11.47 0.07
C LYS A 33 3.00 -12.38 0.89
N ARG A 34 3.49 -13.60 1.16
CA ARG A 34 2.91 -14.47 2.18
C ARG A 34 3.37 -14.03 3.55
N ARG A 35 2.45 -13.77 4.48
CA ARG A 35 2.75 -13.40 5.87
C ARG A 35 1.51 -13.44 6.76
N SER A 36 1.73 -13.48 8.07
CA SER A 36 0.72 -13.18 9.07
C SER A 36 0.53 -11.66 9.18
N VAL A 37 -0.73 -11.23 9.23
CA VAL A 37 -1.11 -9.83 9.48
C VAL A 37 -2.23 -9.75 10.50
N PHE A 38 -2.39 -8.58 11.09
CA PHE A 38 -3.37 -8.32 12.13
C PHE A 38 -4.31 -7.18 11.75
N ARG A 39 -5.59 -7.33 12.09
CA ARG A 39 -6.61 -6.29 11.96
C ARG A 39 -7.44 -6.21 13.23
N GLY A 40 -7.40 -5.06 13.90
CA GLY A 40 -8.30 -4.75 15.00
C GLY A 40 -9.63 -4.15 14.54
N VAL A 41 -10.72 -4.53 15.20
CA VAL A 41 -12.04 -3.88 15.08
C VAL A 41 -12.60 -3.67 16.47
N LYS A 42 -13.06 -2.45 16.78
CA LYS A 42 -13.68 -2.07 18.07
C LYS A 42 -15.16 -2.46 18.12
N GLU A 43 -15.44 -3.72 17.85
CA GLU A 43 -16.78 -4.31 17.87
C GLU A 43 -16.67 -5.81 18.18
N ASN A 44 -17.68 -6.36 18.84
CA ASN A 44 -17.81 -7.80 19.01
C ASN A 44 -18.40 -8.43 17.74
N LEU A 45 -17.56 -9.13 16.99
CA LEU A 45 -17.96 -9.85 15.78
C LEU A 45 -17.92 -11.37 15.96
N TRP A 46 -17.83 -11.85 17.20
CA TRP A 46 -17.63 -13.27 17.52
C TRP A 46 -18.63 -14.18 16.81
N PHE A 47 -19.92 -13.83 16.87
CA PHE A 47 -20.99 -14.64 16.29
C PHE A 47 -21.02 -14.62 14.76
N ASP A 48 -20.38 -13.63 14.13
CA ASP A 48 -20.31 -13.53 12.67
C ASP A 48 -19.26 -14.47 12.06
N TYR A 49 -18.31 -14.95 12.87
CA TYR A 49 -17.18 -15.77 12.41
C TYR A 49 -17.06 -17.09 13.18
N PRO A 50 -18.03 -18.01 13.07
CA PRO A 50 -17.87 -19.36 13.60
C PRO A 50 -16.75 -20.11 12.88
N THR A 51 -16.04 -20.98 13.60
CA THR A 51 -14.98 -21.83 13.04
C THR A 51 -15.48 -22.68 11.88
N GLY A 52 -14.67 -22.82 10.83
CA GLY A 52 -15.00 -23.50 9.57
C GLY A 52 -15.80 -22.65 8.58
N LYS A 53 -16.25 -21.44 8.96
CA LYS A 53 -16.94 -20.55 8.02
C LYS A 53 -15.99 -20.07 6.92
N ILE A 54 -16.42 -20.21 5.68
CA ILE A 54 -15.79 -19.59 4.51
C ILE A 54 -16.62 -18.40 4.07
N PHE A 55 -15.96 -17.26 3.82
CA PHE A 55 -16.65 -16.03 3.43
C PHE A 55 -15.79 -15.15 2.53
N ILE A 56 -16.43 -14.17 1.88
CA ILE A 56 -15.76 -13.17 1.03
C ILE A 56 -15.60 -11.87 1.82
N TRP A 57 -14.36 -11.40 1.93
CA TRP A 57 -14.03 -10.09 2.48
C TRP A 57 -14.09 -9.04 1.36
N TRP A 58 -15.22 -8.34 1.28
CA TRP A 58 -15.53 -7.47 0.14
C TRP A 58 -14.71 -6.17 0.07
N GLY A 59 -14.30 -5.63 1.22
CA GLY A 59 -13.56 -4.36 1.27
C GLY A 59 -12.05 -4.53 1.18
N PHE A 60 -11.33 -3.44 0.89
CA PHE A 60 -9.90 -3.39 1.23
C PHE A 60 -9.74 -3.48 2.75
N SER A 61 -8.70 -4.17 3.20
CA SER A 61 -8.39 -4.24 4.63
C SER A 61 -7.01 -3.68 4.89
N SER A 62 -6.94 -2.53 5.58
CA SER A 62 -5.71 -2.10 6.25
C SER A 62 -5.44 -3.02 7.43
N CYS A 63 -4.22 -3.51 7.48
CA CYS A 63 -3.69 -4.42 8.46
C CYS A 63 -2.29 -3.94 8.85
N THR A 64 -1.78 -4.47 9.96
CA THR A 64 -0.39 -4.28 10.36
C THR A 64 0.30 -5.64 10.47
N SER A 65 1.62 -5.65 10.27
CA SER A 65 2.44 -6.81 10.65
C SER A 65 3.03 -6.73 12.05
N SER A 66 2.81 -5.62 12.76
CA SER A 66 3.34 -5.38 14.10
C SER A 66 2.22 -5.43 15.12
N VAL A 67 2.29 -6.38 16.06
CA VAL A 67 1.30 -6.48 17.15
C VAL A 67 1.31 -5.23 18.03
N GLY A 68 2.48 -4.59 18.24
CA GLY A 68 2.61 -3.40 19.07
C GLY A 68 1.86 -2.17 18.52
N VAL A 69 1.56 -2.13 17.22
CA VAL A 69 0.72 -1.08 16.62
C VAL A 69 -0.74 -1.21 17.08
N LEU A 70 -1.18 -2.42 17.41
CA LEU A 70 -2.54 -2.66 17.90
C LEU A 70 -2.75 -2.18 19.34
N GLU A 71 -1.68 -2.00 20.12
CA GLU A 71 -1.80 -1.48 21.49
C GLU A 71 -2.17 0.01 21.53
N ASN A 72 -2.07 0.70 20.39
CA ASN A 72 -2.49 2.08 20.28
C ASN A 72 -4.04 2.20 20.38
N GLU A 73 -4.48 2.99 21.36
CA GLU A 73 -5.87 3.28 21.66
C GLU A 73 -6.66 3.86 20.48
N GLU A 74 -6.02 4.53 19.52
CA GLU A 74 -6.71 5.00 18.32
C GLU A 74 -7.18 3.84 17.42
N PHE A 75 -6.42 2.74 17.37
CA PHE A 75 -6.65 1.63 16.45
C PHE A 75 -7.52 0.53 17.05
N PHE A 76 -7.08 -0.04 18.16
CA PHE A 76 -7.76 -1.18 18.79
C PHE A 76 -7.97 -0.94 20.27
N GLY A 77 -6.93 -0.44 20.95
CA GLY A 77 -6.99 -0.15 22.38
C GLY A 77 -7.10 -1.39 23.26
N THR A 78 -7.19 -1.15 24.56
CA THR A 78 -7.06 -2.21 25.57
C THR A 78 -8.38 -2.57 26.26
N THR A 79 -9.46 -1.84 26.00
CA THR A 79 -10.75 -1.98 26.68
C THR A 79 -11.93 -2.03 25.70
N GLY A 80 -13.08 -2.50 26.20
CA GLY A 80 -14.31 -2.61 25.42
C GLY A 80 -14.37 -3.86 24.53
N ASP A 81 -15.55 -4.08 23.96
CA ASP A 81 -15.83 -5.17 23.04
C ASP A 81 -15.08 -4.97 21.73
N ARG A 82 -14.21 -5.93 21.40
CA ARG A 82 -13.29 -5.82 20.27
C ARG A 82 -12.90 -7.17 19.71
N THR A 83 -12.67 -7.19 18.41
CA THR A 83 -12.30 -8.38 17.65
C THR A 83 -10.96 -8.17 16.96
N LEU A 84 -9.98 -9.01 17.28
CA LEU A 84 -8.69 -9.08 16.61
C LEU A 84 -8.73 -10.21 15.57
N PHE A 85 -8.57 -9.87 14.31
CA PHE A 85 -8.33 -10.84 13.25
C PHE A 85 -6.83 -11.08 13.11
N GLN A 86 -6.40 -12.32 13.29
CA GLN A 86 -5.07 -12.80 12.91
C GLN A 86 -5.21 -13.54 11.59
N ILE A 87 -4.56 -13.05 10.54
CA ILE A 87 -4.80 -13.47 9.17
C ILE A 87 -3.51 -14.01 8.56
N GLU A 88 -3.50 -15.30 8.23
CA GLU A 88 -2.48 -15.89 7.36
C GLU A 88 -2.84 -15.59 5.91
N CYS A 89 -2.09 -14.67 5.29
CA CYS A 89 -2.36 -14.22 3.93
C CYS A 89 -1.22 -14.59 2.97
N THR A 90 -1.59 -14.72 1.70
CA THR A 90 -0.72 -15.02 0.56
C THR A 90 -0.59 -13.85 -0.41
N THR A 91 -1.54 -12.91 -0.36
CA THR A 91 -1.62 -11.78 -1.29
C THR A 91 -1.43 -10.41 -0.66
N ALA A 92 -0.85 -10.35 0.54
CA ALA A 92 -0.59 -9.08 1.24
C ALA A 92 0.27 -8.12 0.40
N LYS A 93 -0.17 -6.86 0.35
CA LYS A 93 0.54 -5.76 -0.31
C LYS A 93 1.16 -4.86 0.74
N ASP A 94 2.48 -4.80 0.75
CA ASP A 94 3.26 -3.92 1.62
C ASP A 94 3.18 -2.49 1.09
N ILE A 95 2.43 -1.63 1.79
CA ILE A 95 2.20 -0.24 1.39
C ILE A 95 2.85 0.75 2.35
N LYS A 96 3.73 0.30 3.25
CA LYS A 96 4.40 1.16 4.25
C LYS A 96 5.03 2.42 3.64
N LYS A 97 5.68 2.29 2.47
CA LYS A 97 6.34 3.41 1.76
C LYS A 97 5.37 4.37 1.06
N HIS A 98 4.09 3.99 0.97
CA HIS A 98 3.04 4.73 0.30
C HIS A 98 1.95 5.21 1.27
N SER A 99 2.02 4.77 2.53
CA SER A 99 1.09 5.19 3.58
C SER A 99 1.43 6.59 4.06
N PHE A 100 0.40 7.33 4.44
CA PHE A 100 0.55 8.60 5.13
C PHE A 100 1.11 8.41 6.55
N ILE A 101 0.83 7.26 7.17
CA ILE A 101 1.27 6.95 8.53
C ILE A 101 2.43 5.96 8.48
N THR A 102 3.64 6.46 8.76
CA THR A 102 4.88 5.71 8.49
C THR A 102 5.19 4.60 9.49
N ASN A 103 4.53 4.63 10.66
CA ASN A 103 4.89 3.80 11.81
C ASN A 103 3.97 2.58 12.03
N GLU A 104 3.01 2.34 11.13
CA GLU A 104 2.04 1.25 11.28
C GLU A 104 2.48 -0.07 10.64
N ASP A 105 3.59 -0.09 9.91
CA ASP A 105 3.96 -1.23 9.04
C ASP A 105 2.77 -1.67 8.18
N GLU A 106 2.11 -0.70 7.54
CA GLU A 106 0.81 -0.90 6.92
C GLU A 106 0.88 -1.91 5.76
N ILE A 107 0.04 -2.93 5.88
CA ILE A 107 -0.21 -3.97 4.89
C ILE A 107 -1.65 -3.84 4.42
N LEU A 108 -1.84 -3.83 3.12
CA LEU A 108 -3.17 -3.77 2.51
C LEU A 108 -3.54 -5.14 1.93
N LEU A 109 -4.69 -5.66 2.33
CA LEU A 109 -5.35 -6.79 1.66
C LEU A 109 -6.32 -6.26 0.61
N LEU A 110 -6.32 -6.92 -0.55
CA LEU A 110 -7.21 -6.60 -1.66
C LEU A 110 -8.67 -6.97 -1.33
N PRO A 111 -9.65 -6.30 -1.96
CA PRO A 111 -11.06 -6.66 -1.83
C PRO A 111 -11.37 -8.01 -2.50
N ALA A 112 -12.54 -8.53 -2.19
CA ALA A 112 -13.12 -9.76 -2.75
C ALA A 112 -12.22 -11.00 -2.56
N ARG A 113 -11.53 -11.07 -1.42
CA ARG A 113 -10.71 -12.23 -1.03
C ARG A 113 -11.53 -13.22 -0.20
N GLN A 114 -11.23 -14.50 -0.35
CA GLN A 114 -11.88 -15.56 0.41
C GLN A 114 -11.03 -15.94 1.61
N PHE A 115 -11.68 -16.08 2.75
CA PHE A 115 -11.03 -16.50 3.98
C PHE A 115 -11.84 -17.63 4.62
N GLU A 116 -11.11 -18.52 5.29
CA GLU A 116 -11.67 -19.54 6.17
C GLU A 116 -11.35 -19.16 7.62
N VAL A 117 -12.34 -19.28 8.50
CA VAL A 117 -12.13 -19.15 9.95
C VAL A 117 -11.53 -20.45 10.48
N THR A 118 -10.25 -20.43 10.84
CA THR A 118 -9.51 -21.62 11.29
C THR A 118 -9.64 -21.85 12.79
N SER A 119 -9.76 -20.79 13.59
CA SER A 119 -9.99 -20.90 15.03
C SER A 119 -10.57 -19.59 15.60
N CYS A 120 -11.20 -19.71 16.77
CA CYS A 120 -11.71 -18.57 17.54
C CYS A 120 -11.32 -18.72 19.00
N LEU A 121 -10.87 -17.63 19.64
CA LEU A 121 -10.51 -17.58 21.05
C LEU A 121 -11.20 -16.39 21.74
N ASN A 122 -11.91 -16.67 22.83
CA ASN A 122 -12.37 -15.64 23.75
C ASN A 122 -11.28 -15.41 24.80
N SER A 123 -10.58 -14.29 24.72
CA SER A 123 -9.49 -13.94 25.63
C SER A 123 -9.97 -13.25 26.92
N GLY A 124 -11.29 -13.11 27.10
CA GLY A 124 -11.88 -12.37 28.21
C GLY A 124 -11.78 -10.86 28.02
N HIS A 125 -12.36 -10.10 28.96
CA HIS A 125 -12.30 -8.63 28.98
C HIS A 125 -12.74 -7.95 27.66
N GLY A 126 -13.75 -8.53 26.99
CA GLY A 126 -14.27 -8.04 25.72
C GLY A 126 -13.39 -8.32 24.50
N LEU A 127 -12.26 -9.04 24.64
CA LEU A 127 -11.37 -9.38 23.53
C LEU A 127 -11.71 -10.73 22.92
N HIS A 128 -12.06 -10.71 21.64
CA HIS A 128 -12.23 -11.88 20.80
C HIS A 128 -11.13 -11.95 19.74
N ILE A 129 -10.50 -13.11 19.58
CA ILE A 129 -9.49 -13.35 18.55
C ILE A 129 -10.08 -14.34 17.54
N VAL A 130 -10.01 -13.99 16.26
CA VAL A 130 -10.46 -14.82 15.15
C VAL A 130 -9.27 -15.07 14.23
N GLN A 131 -8.90 -16.34 14.05
CA GLN A 131 -7.84 -16.72 13.13
C GLN A 131 -8.43 -17.03 11.75
N LEU A 132 -7.84 -16.44 10.73
CA LEU A 132 -8.26 -16.55 9.35
C LEU A 132 -7.11 -17.10 8.49
N ASN A 133 -7.45 -17.93 7.52
CA ASN A 133 -6.54 -18.36 6.45
C ASN A 133 -7.07 -17.87 5.10
N GLU A 134 -6.25 -17.18 4.32
CA GLU A 134 -6.59 -16.75 2.96
C GLU A 134 -6.63 -17.96 2.03
N LEU A 135 -7.77 -18.14 1.36
CA LEU A 135 -7.94 -19.16 0.35
C LEU A 135 -7.42 -18.67 -1.00
N LYS A 136 -6.73 -19.55 -1.73
CA LYS A 136 -6.27 -19.25 -3.08
C LYS A 136 -7.50 -19.06 -3.99
N PRO A 137 -7.63 -17.92 -4.69
CA PRO A 137 -8.75 -17.71 -5.59
C PRO A 137 -8.65 -18.67 -6.79
N LYS A 138 -9.80 -19.06 -7.35
CA LYS A 138 -9.86 -19.90 -8.55
C LYS A 138 -9.25 -19.21 -9.79
N TYR A 139 -9.30 -17.88 -9.81
CA TYR A 139 -8.81 -17.04 -10.89
C TYR A 139 -8.01 -15.87 -10.31
N ASP A 140 -7.05 -15.36 -11.06
CA ASP A 140 -6.34 -14.15 -10.68
C ASP A 140 -7.28 -12.94 -10.77
N LEU A 141 -7.41 -12.20 -9.67
CA LEU A 141 -8.30 -11.04 -9.59
C LEU A 141 -7.70 -9.75 -10.17
N LEU A 142 -6.39 -9.75 -10.45
CA LEU A 142 -5.67 -8.62 -11.02
C LEU A 142 -4.84 -9.10 -12.19
N GLU A 143 -5.02 -8.45 -13.33
CA GLU A 143 -4.15 -8.64 -14.49
C GLU A 143 -2.79 -7.97 -14.22
N PRO A 144 -1.67 -8.60 -14.63
CA PRO A 144 -0.38 -7.95 -14.61
C PRO A 144 -0.41 -6.66 -15.43
N VAL A 145 0.04 -5.56 -14.85
CA VAL A 145 0.14 -4.29 -15.57
C VAL A 145 1.34 -4.37 -16.51
N PRO A 146 1.19 -4.20 -17.83
CA PRO A 146 2.31 -4.15 -18.75
C PRO A 146 3.28 -3.05 -18.32
N VAL A 147 4.54 -3.39 -18.11
CA VAL A 147 5.60 -2.39 -17.94
C VAL A 147 5.89 -1.76 -19.30
N PRO A 148 5.76 -0.43 -19.46
CA PRO A 148 6.21 0.22 -20.68
C PRO A 148 7.71 -0.02 -20.82
N ASN A 149 8.14 -0.62 -21.93
CA ASN A 149 9.55 -0.70 -22.29
C ASN A 149 10.07 0.72 -22.54
N LEU A 150 10.58 1.39 -21.51
CA LEU A 150 11.37 2.60 -21.64
C LEU A 150 12.79 2.21 -22.08
N SER A 151 12.92 1.63 -23.26
CA SER A 151 14.21 1.58 -23.94
C SER A 151 14.53 2.98 -24.47
N VAL A 152 14.99 3.86 -23.58
CA VAL A 152 15.64 5.11 -23.99
C VAL A 152 16.97 4.69 -24.59
N GLN A 153 16.97 4.47 -25.91
CA GLN A 153 18.22 4.35 -26.66
C GLN A 153 18.97 5.68 -26.49
N PRO A 154 20.26 5.67 -26.09
CA PRO A 154 21.05 6.89 -26.06
C PRO A 154 21.03 7.48 -27.47
N LYS A 155 20.50 8.70 -27.63
CA LYS A 155 20.67 9.46 -28.87
C LYS A 155 22.19 9.58 -29.08
N LYS A 156 22.72 8.91 -30.11
CA LYS A 156 24.11 9.06 -30.53
C LYS A 156 24.35 10.55 -30.79
N ASN A 157 25.32 11.14 -30.08
CA ASN A 157 25.75 12.52 -30.23
C ASN A 157 25.95 12.86 -31.72
N LEU A 158 25.40 13.99 -32.14
CA LEU A 158 25.86 14.68 -33.35
C LEU A 158 27.37 14.89 -33.22
N GLN A 159 28.14 14.28 -34.11
CA GLN A 159 29.55 14.62 -34.31
C GLN A 159 29.60 16.05 -34.86
N GLY A 160 29.80 17.02 -33.96
CA GLY A 160 30.27 18.34 -34.33
C GLY A 160 31.66 18.18 -34.93
N LYS A 161 31.79 18.44 -36.23
CA LYS A 161 33.08 18.56 -36.92
C LYS A 161 33.93 19.57 -36.17
N SER A 162 35.10 19.13 -35.71
CA SER A 162 36.17 20.02 -35.29
C SER A 162 36.67 20.75 -36.53
N THR A 163 36.38 22.04 -36.63
CA THR A 163 37.05 22.95 -37.57
C THR A 163 37.96 23.84 -36.77
N THR A 164 39.25 23.51 -36.80
CA THR A 164 40.34 24.39 -36.38
C THR A 164 40.34 25.64 -37.27
N ILE A 165 40.23 26.82 -36.67
CA ILE A 165 40.61 28.08 -37.33
C ILE A 165 41.68 28.74 -36.43
N THR A 166 42.92 28.65 -36.88
CA THR A 166 44.06 29.45 -36.42
C THR A 166 43.98 30.86 -37.00
N GLY A 167 44.10 31.92 -36.17
CA GLY A 167 44.20 33.29 -36.68
C GLY A 167 44.10 34.42 -35.64
N ALA A 168 45.22 34.66 -34.94
CA ALA A 168 45.80 35.92 -34.47
C ALA A 168 44.96 37.17 -34.02
N MET A 169 45.36 37.63 -32.83
CA MET A 169 45.47 39.01 -32.31
C MET A 169 44.22 39.80 -31.82
N GLY A 170 44.28 40.12 -30.52
CA GLY A 170 44.11 41.50 -30.04
C GLY A 170 42.80 41.83 -29.34
N GLY A 171 42.82 41.99 -28.01
CA GLY A 171 41.72 42.65 -27.29
C GLY A 171 41.67 42.32 -25.80
N GLN A 172 42.07 43.28 -24.98
CA GLN A 172 41.98 43.30 -23.51
C GLN A 172 40.52 43.16 -23.01
N PHE A 173 40.29 42.53 -21.86
CA PHE A 173 39.92 43.20 -20.59
C PHE A 173 39.38 42.24 -19.52
N ALA A 174 39.99 42.36 -18.34
CA ALA A 174 39.48 42.25 -16.96
C ALA A 174 38.54 41.10 -16.55
N ALA A 175 39.09 40.23 -15.69
CA ALA A 175 38.34 39.38 -14.77
C ALA A 175 37.80 40.18 -13.58
N MET A 176 36.52 40.00 -13.25
CA MET A 176 35.93 40.48 -12.00
C MET A 176 35.37 39.29 -11.23
N GLN A 177 36.09 38.90 -10.17
CA GLN A 177 35.66 37.96 -9.15
C GLN A 177 34.59 38.63 -8.28
N LEU A 178 33.49 37.94 -8.00
CA LEU A 178 32.56 38.29 -6.93
C LEU A 178 32.73 37.31 -5.78
N GLN A 179 33.37 37.79 -4.71
CA GLN A 179 33.37 37.18 -3.39
C GLN A 179 32.06 37.50 -2.63
N PRO A 180 31.67 36.65 -1.66
CA PRO A 180 30.42 36.79 -0.91
C PRO A 180 30.51 37.90 0.15
N GLN A 181 29.47 38.72 0.25
CA GLN A 181 29.34 39.76 1.28
C GLN A 181 28.65 39.18 2.52
N THR A 182 29.35 39.28 3.66
CA THR A 182 28.82 39.21 5.03
C THR A 182 28.71 40.63 5.60
N LYS A 183 27.63 40.90 6.37
CA LYS A 183 27.49 41.86 7.51
C LYS A 183 25.98 42.02 7.79
N SER A 184 25.41 41.56 8.91
CA SER A 184 25.49 42.07 10.29
C SER A 184 25.04 43.54 10.42
N LYS A 185 23.84 43.72 10.98
CA LYS A 185 23.55 44.48 12.20
C LYS A 185 22.33 43.87 12.89
#